data_AF-A0A192A517-F1
#
_entry.id   AF-A0A192A517-F1
#
_cell.length_a   1.000
_cell.length_b   1.000
_cell.length_c   1.000
_cell.angle_alpha   90.00
_cell.angle_beta   90.00
_cell.angle_gamma   90.00
#
_symmetry.space_group_name_H-M   'P 1'
#
loop_
_entity.id
_entity.type
_entity.pdbx_description
1 polymer ?
#
loop_
_entity_poly.entity_id
_entity_poly.type
_entity_poly.pdbx_seq_one_letter_code
_entity_poly.pdbx_strand_id
1 'polypeptide(L)'
;MIRARRPVRTVRSTVCIALGVAATMLAGCTTFVTPGPFQITVRDTDDTVLEQFEFQAGSSDSLDIAIVGMCRVYPEAIITAEQLKTHERVKEKCRRSFASMLTSS
;
A
#
# COMPACT_ATOMS: atom_id res chain seq x y z
N MET A 1 69.21 14.07 3.70
CA MET A 1 68.86 15.48 4.01
C MET A 1 67.36 15.70 3.84
N ILE A 2 66.70 16.01 4.96
CA ILE A 2 65.55 16.90 5.22
C ILE A 2 64.57 17.31 4.07
N ARG A 3 63.27 17.00 4.32
CA ARG A 3 61.97 17.70 4.05
C ARG A 3 61.47 18.01 2.61
N ALA A 4 60.22 17.60 2.36
CA ALA A 4 59.03 18.47 2.22
C ALA A 4 57.74 17.60 2.24
N ARG A 5 56.94 17.61 3.31
CA ARG A 5 55.65 18.34 3.52
C ARG A 5 54.52 18.01 2.50
N ARG A 6 53.47 17.37 3.07
CA ARG A 6 52.10 17.00 2.61
C ARG A 6 51.26 18.20 2.03
N PRO A 7 49.91 18.12 1.80
CA PRO A 7 48.97 17.09 1.28
C PRO A 7 47.93 17.65 0.24
N VAL A 8 46.94 16.81 -0.13
CA VAL A 8 45.55 17.12 -0.57
C VAL A 8 45.27 17.36 -2.07
N ARG A 9 44.54 16.40 -2.67
CA ARG A 9 43.33 16.56 -3.54
C ARG A 9 43.03 15.20 -4.19
N THR A 10 42.10 14.39 -3.66
CA THR A 10 40.68 14.31 -4.04
C THR A 10 40.46 14.26 -5.56
N VAL A 11 39.93 13.14 -6.08
CA VAL A 11 38.96 12.95 -7.19
C VAL A 11 38.92 11.43 -7.49
N ARG A 12 37.94 10.70 -6.95
CA ARG A 12 36.77 10.13 -7.66
C ARG A 12 37.14 9.36 -8.95
N SER A 13 36.99 8.03 -8.93
CA SER A 13 36.08 7.31 -9.85
C SER A 13 36.05 5.82 -9.52
N THR A 14 35.20 5.44 -8.56
CA THR A 14 34.77 4.05 -8.36
C THR A 14 33.61 3.77 -9.30
N VAL A 15 33.92 3.46 -10.55
CA VAL A 15 33.00 2.78 -11.47
C VAL A 15 33.33 1.29 -11.38
N CYS A 16 32.31 0.43 -11.49
CA CYS A 16 32.33 -1.04 -11.44
C CYS A 16 31.84 -1.69 -10.14
N ILE A 17 30.67 -1.26 -9.64
CA ILE A 17 29.75 -2.17 -8.95
C ILE A 17 28.40 -2.06 -9.65
N ALA A 18 28.30 -2.67 -10.82
CA ALA A 18 27.05 -2.86 -11.53
C ALA A 18 27.07 -4.29 -12.05
N LEU A 19 26.42 -5.20 -11.33
CA LEU A 19 25.91 -6.51 -11.76
C LEU A 19 25.41 -7.24 -10.52
N GLY A 20 24.19 -6.92 -10.10
CA GLY A 20 23.59 -7.52 -8.92
C GLY A 20 22.16 -7.08 -8.66
N VAL A 21 21.34 -6.88 -9.70
CA VAL A 21 19.90 -6.71 -9.55
C VAL A 21 19.21 -7.39 -10.73
N ALA A 22 19.05 -8.71 -10.65
CA ALA A 22 18.18 -9.45 -11.54
C ALA A 22 17.38 -10.46 -10.72
N ALA A 23 16.07 -10.45 -10.96
CA ALA A 23 15.06 -11.41 -10.50
C ALA A 23 14.51 -11.27 -9.06
N THR A 24 13.80 -10.16 -8.80
CA THR A 24 12.54 -10.22 -8.03
C THR A 24 11.42 -9.63 -8.88
N MET A 25 11.18 -10.20 -10.05
CA MET A 25 9.97 -9.90 -10.81
C MET A 25 8.83 -10.78 -10.31
N LEU A 26 7.79 -10.10 -9.82
CA LEU A 26 6.40 -10.40 -10.13
C LEU A 26 5.83 -11.72 -9.58
N ALA A 27 5.75 -11.81 -8.25
CA ALA A 27 4.59 -12.42 -7.61
C ALA A 27 3.82 -11.36 -6.81
N GLY A 28 3.76 -10.14 -7.35
CA GLY A 28 2.69 -9.22 -6.99
C GLY A 28 1.45 -9.74 -7.71
N CYS A 29 0.71 -10.65 -7.08
CA CYS A 29 -0.72 -10.75 -7.36
C CYS A 29 -1.28 -9.39 -6.96
N THR A 30 -1.21 -8.40 -7.84
CA THR A 30 -2.12 -7.26 -7.77
C THR A 30 -3.48 -7.92 -7.78
N THR A 31 -4.16 -7.93 -6.65
CA THR A 31 -5.54 -8.39 -6.53
C THR A 31 -6.30 -7.60 -7.58
N PHE A 32 -6.51 -8.22 -8.73
CA PHE A 32 -7.08 -7.56 -9.88
C PHE A 32 -8.58 -7.53 -9.61
N VAL A 33 -8.96 -6.55 -8.79
CA VAL A 33 -10.33 -6.35 -8.38
C VAL A 33 -11.12 -6.07 -9.64
N THR A 34 -12.02 -6.98 -9.98
CA THR A 34 -12.83 -6.82 -11.19
C THR A 34 -13.73 -5.60 -10.99
N PRO A 35 -13.78 -4.63 -11.92
CA PRO A 35 -14.68 -3.49 -11.80
C PRO A 35 -16.14 -3.96 -11.66
N GLY A 36 -16.91 -3.35 -10.76
CA GLY A 36 -18.26 -3.80 -10.49
C GLY A 36 -18.84 -3.32 -9.17
N PRO A 37 -20.05 -3.78 -8.83
CA PRO A 37 -20.69 -3.49 -7.56
C PRO A 37 -20.07 -4.35 -6.45
N PHE A 38 -19.64 -3.68 -5.38
CA PHE A 38 -19.13 -4.26 -4.15
C PHE A 38 -20.10 -3.94 -3.02
N GLN A 39 -20.38 -4.92 -2.18
CA GLN A 39 -21.04 -4.70 -0.91
C GLN A 39 -19.97 -4.45 0.15
N ILE A 40 -19.87 -3.21 0.61
CA ILE A 40 -18.97 -2.80 1.69
C ILE A 40 -19.73 -2.94 3.01
N THR A 41 -19.14 -3.70 3.93
CA THR A 41 -19.62 -3.89 5.29
C THR A 41 -18.57 -3.38 6.25
N VAL A 42 -18.96 -2.46 7.12
CA VAL A 42 -18.14 -1.94 8.21
C VAL A 42 -18.55 -2.69 9.47
N ARG A 43 -17.59 -3.38 10.09
CA ARG A 43 -17.80 -4.09 11.34
C ARG A 43 -16.93 -3.50 12.43
N ASP A 44 -17.42 -3.45 13.65
CA ASP A 44 -16.59 -3.12 14.80
C ASP A 44 -15.65 -4.28 15.18
N THR A 45 -14.78 -4.08 16.17
CA THR A 45 -13.88 -5.14 16.67
C THR A 45 -14.62 -6.31 17.30
N ASP A 46 -15.85 -6.09 17.75
CA ASP A 46 -16.73 -7.10 18.34
C ASP A 46 -17.64 -7.77 17.28
N ASP A 47 -17.28 -7.65 16.00
CA ASP A 47 -18.02 -8.18 14.84
C ASP A 47 -19.45 -7.62 14.66
N THR A 48 -19.80 -6.55 15.39
CA THR A 48 -21.06 -5.83 15.21
C THR A 48 -21.05 -5.09 13.88
N VAL A 49 -22.12 -5.22 13.10
CA VAL A 49 -22.23 -4.49 11.82
C VAL A 49 -22.61 -3.05 12.15
N LEU A 50 -21.72 -2.13 11.83
CA LEU A 50 -21.94 -0.69 12.00
C LEU A 50 -22.68 -0.12 10.79
N GLU A 51 -22.18 -0.42 9.60
CA GLU A 51 -22.74 0.06 8.34
C GLU A 51 -22.60 -0.97 7.23
N GLN A 52 -23.52 -0.92 6.27
CA GLN A 52 -23.47 -1.73 5.07
C GLN A 52 -24.03 -0.93 3.88
N PHE A 53 -23.28 -0.89 2.78
CA PHE A 53 -23.68 -0.16 1.59
C PHE A 53 -23.08 -0.78 0.33
N GLU A 54 -23.66 -0.46 -0.82
CA GLU A 54 -23.12 -0.86 -2.12
C GLU A 54 -22.23 0.24 -2.69
N PHE A 55 -21.07 -0.15 -3.20
CA PHE A 55 -20.09 0.73 -3.81
C PHE A 55 -19.74 0.22 -5.21
N GLN A 56 -19.91 1.08 -6.21
CA GLN A 56 -19.56 0.76 -7.58
C GLN A 56 -18.08 1.10 -7.82
N ALA A 57 -17.20 0.10 -7.74
CA ALA A 57 -15.78 0.30 -8.00
C ALA A 57 -15.52 0.29 -9.52
N GLY A 58 -14.93 1.38 -10.04
CA GLY A 58 -14.49 1.48 -11.43
C GLY A 58 -13.12 0.86 -11.70
N SER A 59 -12.35 0.62 -10.64
CA SER A 59 -11.00 0.06 -10.63
C SER A 59 -10.61 -0.42 -9.23
N SER A 60 -9.51 -1.18 -9.11
CA SER A 60 -8.91 -1.54 -7.81
C SER A 60 -8.61 -0.29 -6.97
N ASP A 61 -7.95 0.71 -7.56
CA ASP A 61 -7.59 1.95 -6.88
C ASP A 61 -8.81 2.68 -6.29
N SER A 62 -9.94 2.66 -7.01
CA SER A 62 -11.17 3.28 -6.50
C SER A 62 -11.75 2.57 -5.28
N LEU A 63 -11.62 1.23 -5.23
CA LEU A 63 -12.04 0.45 -4.08
C LEU A 63 -11.10 0.70 -2.90
N ASP A 64 -9.79 0.74 -3.14
CA ASP A 64 -8.78 1.03 -2.12
C ASP A 64 -8.99 2.42 -1.51
N ILE A 65 -9.23 3.45 -2.33
CA ILE A 65 -9.54 4.81 -1.85
C ILE A 65 -10.79 4.81 -0.98
N ALA A 66 -11.84 4.08 -1.38
CA ALA A 66 -13.06 3.98 -0.59
C ALA A 66 -12.81 3.30 0.77
N ILE A 67 -12.12 2.16 0.78
CA ILE A 67 -11.75 1.43 2.01
C ILE A 67 -10.93 2.33 2.94
N VAL A 68 -9.95 3.05 2.39
CA VAL A 68 -9.13 4.00 3.14
C VAL A 68 -9.96 5.15 3.72
N GLY A 69 -10.88 5.71 2.93
CA GLY A 69 -11.80 6.76 3.38
C GLY A 69 -12.64 6.27 4.57
N MET A 70 -13.17 5.06 4.47
CA MET A 70 -13.94 4.42 5.53
C MET A 70 -13.08 4.14 6.77
N CYS A 71 -11.82 3.74 6.62
CA CYS A 71 -10.89 3.58 7.75
C CYS A 71 -10.55 4.91 8.45
N ARG A 72 -10.72 6.06 7.81
CA ARG A 72 -10.59 7.37 8.48
C ARG A 72 -11.80 7.71 9.34
N VAL A 73 -12.99 7.29 8.91
CA VAL A 73 -14.24 7.48 9.66
C VAL A 73 -14.34 6.48 10.81
N TYR A 74 -13.95 5.22 10.55
CA TYR A 74 -13.99 4.12 11.51
C TYR A 74 -12.59 3.55 11.76
N PRO A 75 -11.77 4.21 12.61
CA PRO A 75 -10.35 3.92 12.76
C PRO A 75 -10.02 2.57 13.41
N GLU A 76 -11.01 1.89 13.96
CA GLU A 76 -10.87 0.58 14.63
C GLU A 76 -11.76 -0.50 14.00
N ALA A 77 -12.50 -0.16 12.93
CA ALA A 77 -13.38 -1.10 12.27
C ALA A 77 -12.63 -2.08 11.34
N ILE A 78 -13.31 -3.17 11.04
CA ILE A 78 -12.97 -4.13 10.01
C ILE A 78 -13.87 -3.84 8.81
N ILE A 79 -13.27 -3.46 7.70
CA ILE A 79 -13.98 -3.22 6.45
C ILE A 79 -13.88 -4.46 5.60
N THR A 80 -15.03 -4.94 5.13
CA THR A 80 -15.09 -6.04 4.17
C THR A 80 -15.81 -5.56 2.92
N ALA A 81 -15.15 -5.63 1.77
CA ALA A 81 -15.77 -5.39 0.47
C ALA A 81 -15.95 -6.74 -0.24
N GLU A 82 -17.19 -7.13 -0.50
CA GLU A 82 -17.52 -8.34 -1.26
C GLU A 82 -18.06 -7.96 -2.64
N GLN A 83 -17.47 -8.48 -3.69
CA GLN A 83 -17.98 -8.28 -5.04
C GLN A 83 -19.24 -9.11 -5.27
N LEU A 84 -20.34 -8.46 -5.65
CA LEU A 84 -21.65 -9.13 -5.80
C LEU A 84 -21.71 -10.13 -6.97
N LYS A 85 -20.79 -10.04 -7.94
CA LYS A 85 -20.78 -10.89 -9.15
C LYS A 85 -19.82 -12.07 -9.06
N THR A 86 -18.63 -11.85 -8.52
CA THR A 86 -17.54 -12.85 -8.49
C THR A 86 -17.38 -13.46 -7.09
N HIS A 87 -18.05 -12.90 -6.07
CA HIS A 87 -17.85 -13.20 -4.66
C HIS A 87 -16.39 -13.01 -4.20
N GLU A 88 -15.62 -12.18 -4.91
CA GLU A 88 -14.30 -11.77 -4.48
C GLU A 88 -14.41 -10.93 -3.20
N ARG A 89 -13.66 -11.28 -2.16
CA ARG A 89 -13.72 -10.61 -0.87
C ARG A 89 -12.39 -9.96 -0.54
N VAL A 90 -12.43 -8.66 -0.32
CA VAL A 90 -11.33 -7.87 0.22
C VAL A 90 -11.68 -7.54 1.67
N LYS A 91 -10.81 -7.91 2.61
CA LYS A 91 -11.00 -7.63 4.03
C LYS A 91 -9.82 -6.82 4.53
N GLU A 92 -10.09 -5.59 4.93
CA GLU A 92 -9.09 -4.68 5.46
C GLU A 92 -9.42 -4.37 6.93
N LYS A 93 -8.47 -4.63 7.82
CA LYS A 93 -8.60 -4.20 9.21
C LYS A 93 -8.06 -2.78 9.33
N CYS A 94 -8.92 -1.81 9.60
CA CYS A 94 -8.49 -0.46 9.83
C CYS A 94 -7.59 -0.45 11.07
N ARG A 95 -6.37 0.00 10.86
CA ARG A 95 -5.44 0.30 11.95
C ARG A 95 -5.46 1.81 12.10
N ARG A 96 -5.50 2.32 13.34
CA ARG A 96 -5.08 3.69 13.68
C ARG A 96 -3.62 3.90 13.25
N SER A 97 -3.37 4.01 11.96
CA SER A 97 -2.06 4.30 11.41
C SER A 97 -2.20 5.60 10.63
N PHE A 98 -2.18 6.70 11.37
CA PHE A 98 -2.00 8.06 10.85
C PHE A 98 -0.63 8.25 10.17
N ALA A 99 0.15 7.19 9.92
CA ALA A 99 1.56 7.27 9.57
C ALA A 99 1.92 6.78 8.14
N SER A 100 1.04 6.12 7.39
CA SER A 100 1.48 5.44 6.15
C SER A 100 1.09 6.10 4.82
N MET A 101 0.35 7.22 4.81
CA MET A 101 -0.11 7.83 3.54
C MET A 101 0.63 9.11 3.12
N LEU A 102 1.73 9.44 3.79
CA LEU A 102 2.54 10.63 3.47
C LEU A 102 4.03 10.32 3.20
N THR A 103 4.40 9.13 2.75
CA THR A 103 5.71 8.96 2.08
C THR A 103 5.57 9.31 0.60
N SER A 104 5.27 10.58 0.31
CA SER A 104 5.73 11.22 -0.92
C SER A 104 7.13 11.75 -0.63
N SER A 105 8.14 11.09 -1.16
CA SER A 105 9.50 11.64 -1.28
C SER A 105 9.99 11.37 -2.68
#